data_AF-A0A1C5WDJ5-F1
#
_entry.id   AF-A0A1C5WDJ5-F1
#
_cell.length_a   1.000
_cell.length_b   1.000
_cell.length_c   1.000
_cell.angle_alpha   90.00
_cell.angle_beta   90.00
_cell.angle_gamma   90.00
#
_symmetry.space_group_name_H-M   'P 1'
#
loop_
_entity.id
_entity.type
_entity.pdbx_description
1 polymer ?
#
loop_
_entity_poly.entity_id
_entity_poly.type
_entity_poly.pdbx_seq_one_letter_code
_entity_poly.pdbx_strand_id
1 'polypeptide(L)'
;MKKLTVLLAALFMLTACGSSEEAKTGFAETAKDAKGDYASAKITVKGDAVESITLDETKDGKSKKELGANYNMKPHSKIKKEWNKQVEFLEKYIVKNGIDKVELTDQGYPKNDDVLAGCTINITNLMQAAKDAEAAAKK
;
A
#
# COMPACT_ATOMS: atom_id res chain seq x y z
N MET A 1 4.70 -1.11 -61.00
CA MET A 1 5.18 0.15 -61.60
C MET A 1 4.31 1.26 -61.02
N LYS A 2 4.76 2.28 -60.30
CA LYS A 2 6.05 2.95 -60.20
C LYS A 2 6.33 3.30 -58.73
N LYS A 3 7.59 3.13 -58.32
CA LYS A 3 8.22 3.76 -57.16
C LYS A 3 8.52 5.23 -57.49
N LEU A 4 8.92 6.02 -56.48
CA LEU A 4 9.54 7.38 -56.43
C LEU A 4 8.66 8.38 -55.64
N THR A 5 9.11 9.19 -54.67
CA THR A 5 10.44 9.59 -54.15
C THR A 5 10.22 10.34 -52.82
N VAL A 6 10.86 9.94 -51.71
CA VAL A 6 11.91 10.67 -50.93
C VAL A 6 11.65 12.16 -50.66
N LEU A 7 11.61 12.59 -49.39
CA LEU A 7 12.60 13.54 -48.83
C LEU A 7 12.52 13.64 -47.30
N LEU A 8 13.69 13.94 -46.74
CA LEU A 8 14.15 13.84 -45.36
C LEU A 8 14.19 15.21 -44.69
N ALA A 9 14.17 15.19 -43.34
CA ALA A 9 14.71 16.17 -42.39
C ALA A 9 13.82 17.36 -41.96
N ALA A 10 13.45 17.36 -40.67
CA ALA A 10 13.80 18.44 -39.74
C ALA A 10 13.47 18.04 -38.28
N LEU A 11 14.52 18.01 -37.45
CA LEU A 11 14.55 18.10 -35.98
C LEU A 11 13.22 17.97 -35.22
N PHE A 12 12.95 16.78 -34.69
CA PHE A 12 12.30 16.72 -33.37
C PHE A 12 13.40 16.90 -32.34
N MET A 13 13.36 18.03 -31.65
CA MET A 13 14.17 18.32 -30.47
C MET A 13 14.12 17.11 -29.54
N LEU A 14 15.27 16.75 -28.95
CA LEU A 14 15.30 15.86 -27.79
C LEU A 14 14.42 16.49 -26.71
N THR A 15 13.15 16.10 -26.66
CA THR A 15 12.33 16.23 -25.46
C THR A 15 13.04 15.37 -24.43
N ALA A 16 13.72 16.03 -23.51
CA ALA A 16 14.20 15.42 -22.29
C ALA A 16 13.10 14.48 -21.77
N CYS A 17 13.41 13.19 -21.68
CA CYS A 17 12.61 12.21 -20.95
C CYS A 17 12.63 12.59 -19.46
N GLY A 18 11.92 13.65 -19.13
CA GLY A 18 11.52 14.04 -17.80
C GLY A 18 10.01 14.09 -17.80
N SER A 19 9.36 12.98 -18.17
CA SER A 19 7.95 12.78 -17.84
C SER A 19 7.89 12.80 -16.32
N SER A 20 7.49 13.93 -15.75
CA SER A 20 7.12 13.99 -14.35
C SER A 20 5.96 13.01 -14.20
N GLU A 21 6.23 11.82 -13.66
CA GLU A 21 5.17 10.85 -13.40
C GLU A 21 4.16 11.52 -12.47
N GLU A 22 2.91 11.59 -12.92
CA GLU A 22 1.84 12.14 -12.11
C GLU A 22 1.50 11.17 -10.99
N ALA A 23 1.23 11.70 -9.79
CA ALA A 23 0.83 10.89 -8.66
C ALA A 23 -0.59 10.35 -8.89
N LYS A 24 -0.77 9.03 -8.73
CA LYS A 24 -2.06 8.34 -8.87
C LYS A 24 -2.52 7.79 -7.53
N THR A 25 -3.80 7.92 -7.23
CA THR A 25 -4.41 7.40 -5.99
C THR A 25 -5.30 6.21 -6.29
N GLY A 26 -5.14 5.14 -5.50
CA GLY A 26 -5.99 3.96 -5.52
C GLY A 26 -6.64 3.71 -4.16
N PHE A 27 -7.80 3.07 -4.20
CA PHE A 27 -8.53 2.62 -3.02
C PHE A 27 -9.01 1.19 -3.24
N ALA A 28 -8.95 0.37 -2.20
CA ALA A 28 -9.49 -0.99 -2.21
C ALA A 28 -9.97 -1.43 -0.82
N GLU A 29 -10.92 -2.36 -0.81
CA GLU A 29 -11.36 -3.12 0.34
C GLU A 29 -11.21 -4.61 0.03
N THR A 30 -10.82 -5.42 1.01
CA THR A 30 -10.93 -6.88 0.87
C THR A 30 -12.39 -7.29 0.82
N ALA A 31 -12.67 -8.50 0.31
CA ALA A 31 -13.97 -9.10 0.49
C ALA A 31 -14.34 -9.14 1.99
N LYS A 32 -15.61 -8.84 2.28
CA LYS A 32 -16.16 -8.91 3.64
C LYS A 32 -16.30 -10.36 4.05
N ASP A 33 -15.91 -10.68 5.28
CA ASP A 33 -16.12 -12.01 5.84
C ASP A 33 -17.58 -12.22 6.26
N ALA A 34 -17.89 -13.38 6.86
CA ALA A 34 -19.24 -13.72 7.32
C ALA A 34 -19.82 -12.76 8.37
N LYS A 35 -18.97 -11.98 9.05
CA LYS A 35 -19.37 -10.95 10.03
C LYS A 35 -19.44 -9.55 9.43
N GLY A 36 -19.07 -9.41 8.16
CA GLY A 36 -18.95 -8.11 7.50
C GLY A 36 -17.61 -7.42 7.77
N ASP A 37 -16.64 -8.10 8.39
CA ASP A 37 -15.32 -7.53 8.66
C ASP A 37 -14.49 -7.49 7.38
N TYR A 38 -13.68 -6.44 7.22
CA TYR A 38 -12.80 -6.25 6.05
C TYR A 38 -11.58 -5.39 6.39
N ALA A 39 -10.55 -5.46 5.54
CA ALA A 39 -9.45 -4.50 5.53
C ALA A 39 -9.60 -3.51 4.37
N SER A 40 -9.10 -2.30 4.55
CA SER A 40 -9.12 -1.26 3.53
C SER A 40 -7.75 -0.61 3.37
N ALA A 41 -7.50 -0.09 2.17
CA ALA A 41 -6.30 0.67 1.87
C ALA A 41 -6.61 1.84 0.94
N LYS A 42 -5.94 2.98 1.21
CA LYS A 42 -5.81 4.10 0.29
C LYS A 42 -4.33 4.35 0.06
N ILE A 43 -3.90 4.32 -1.19
CA ILE A 43 -2.49 4.49 -1.56
C ILE A 43 -2.34 5.57 -2.62
N THR A 44 -1.28 6.37 -2.52
CA THR A 44 -0.83 7.27 -3.59
C THR A 44 0.53 6.81 -4.07
N VAL A 45 0.69 6.60 -5.38
CA VAL A 45 1.94 6.19 -6.01
C VAL A 45 2.39 7.21 -7.05
N LYS A 46 3.69 7.36 -7.24
CA LYS A 46 4.31 8.14 -8.30
C LYS A 46 5.32 7.23 -9.01
N GLY A 47 4.91 6.70 -10.17
CA GLY A 47 5.59 5.56 -10.78
C GLY A 47 5.56 4.34 -9.87
N ASP A 48 6.74 3.85 -9.51
CA ASP A 48 6.93 2.74 -8.57
C ASP A 48 7.10 3.20 -7.11
N ALA A 49 7.23 4.50 -6.85
CA ALA A 49 7.36 5.03 -5.50
C ALA A 49 5.99 5.11 -4.80
N VAL A 50 5.93 4.69 -3.53
CA VAL A 50 4.76 4.89 -2.67
C VAL A 50 4.91 6.22 -1.94
N GLU A 51 4.09 7.20 -2.31
CA GLU A 51 4.11 8.54 -1.69
C GLU A 51 3.36 8.56 -0.36
N SER A 52 2.24 7.84 -0.28
CA SER A 52 1.48 7.67 0.95
C SER A 52 0.66 6.40 0.92
N ILE A 53 0.42 5.81 2.08
CA ILE A 53 -0.52 4.72 2.25
C ILE A 53 -1.23 4.85 3.60
N THR A 54 -2.52 4.57 3.61
CA THR A 54 -3.33 4.40 4.81
C THR A 54 -3.99 3.03 4.72
N LEU A 55 -3.85 2.24 5.77
CA LEU A 55 -4.38 0.91 5.98
C LEU A 55 -5.31 0.93 7.19
N ASP A 56 -6.38 0.14 7.14
CA ASP A 56 -7.27 -0.06 8.28
C ASP A 56 -7.92 -1.45 8.26
N GLU A 57 -8.50 -1.84 9.38
CA GLU A 57 -9.46 -2.94 9.48
C GLU A 57 -10.75 -2.42 10.10
N THR A 58 -11.88 -2.74 9.47
CA THR A 58 -13.20 -2.54 10.04
C THR A 58 -13.69 -3.86 10.62
N LYS A 59 -14.03 -3.87 11.91
CA LYS A 59 -14.61 -5.03 12.60
C LYS A 59 -15.88 -4.67 13.32
N ASP A 60 -16.90 -5.51 13.20
CA ASP A 60 -18.24 -5.27 13.76
C ASP A 60 -18.76 -3.86 13.40
N GLY A 61 -18.51 -3.42 12.16
CA GLY A 61 -18.91 -2.12 11.64
C GLY A 61 -18.11 -0.91 12.16
N LYS A 62 -17.00 -1.11 12.89
CA LYS A 62 -16.17 -0.04 13.44
C LYS A 62 -14.75 -0.10 12.90
N SER A 63 -14.22 1.04 12.45
CA SER A 63 -12.81 1.18 12.10
C SER A 63 -11.94 1.00 13.35
N LYS A 64 -10.88 0.19 13.23
CA LYS A 64 -9.90 0.03 14.31
C LYS A 64 -9.05 1.27 14.51
N LYS A 65 -8.74 2.03 13.45
CA LYS A 65 -8.07 3.33 13.60
C LYS A 65 -8.91 4.35 14.34
N GLU A 66 -10.21 4.44 14.02
CA GLU A 66 -11.15 5.32 14.73
C GLU A 66 -11.29 4.93 16.19
N LEU A 67 -11.32 3.63 16.50
CA LEU A 67 -11.31 3.14 17.87
C LEU A 67 -10.02 3.55 18.60
N GLY A 68 -8.88 3.50 17.93
CA GLY A 68 -7.59 3.89 18.51
C GLY A 68 -7.31 3.16 19.82
N ALA A 69 -7.17 3.89 20.93
CA ALA A 69 -6.97 3.31 22.25
C ALA A 69 -8.18 2.50 22.76
N ASN A 70 -9.41 2.80 22.30
CA ASN A 70 -10.61 2.06 22.67
C ASN A 70 -10.62 0.63 22.09
N TYR A 71 -9.79 0.34 21.09
CA TYR A 71 -9.58 -1.03 20.63
C TYR A 71 -8.83 -1.88 21.69
N ASN A 72 -8.10 -1.22 22.60
CA ASN A 72 -7.50 -1.80 23.79
C ASN A 72 -6.58 -3.01 23.52
N MET A 73 -5.71 -2.89 22.51
CA MET A 73 -4.79 -3.98 22.15
C MET A 73 -3.47 -3.91 22.92
N LYS A 74 -3.08 -2.73 23.42
CA LYS A 74 -1.78 -2.56 24.12
C LYS A 74 -1.51 -3.59 25.22
N PRO A 75 -2.48 -4.01 26.06
CA PRO A 75 -2.24 -5.06 27.06
C PRO A 75 -1.84 -6.41 26.46
N HIS A 76 -2.39 -6.74 25.29
CA HIS A 76 -2.19 -8.01 24.57
C HIS A 76 -1.03 -7.95 23.55
N SER A 77 -0.54 -6.76 23.23
CA SER A 77 0.57 -6.55 22.30
C SER A 77 1.91 -6.98 22.93
N LYS A 78 2.67 -7.80 22.19
CA LYS A 78 4.04 -8.20 22.57
C LYS A 78 4.99 -7.01 22.71
N ILE A 79 4.77 -5.97 21.90
CA ILE A 79 5.57 -4.74 21.86
C ILE A 79 4.93 -3.58 22.62
N LYS A 80 3.87 -3.84 23.40
CA LYS A 80 3.17 -2.84 24.23
C LYS A 80 2.71 -1.59 23.46
N LYS A 81 2.32 -1.77 22.19
CA LYS A 81 1.74 -0.73 21.32
C LYS A 81 0.31 -1.06 20.93
N GLU A 82 -0.51 -0.03 20.81
CA GLU A 82 -1.86 -0.12 20.24
C GLU A 82 -1.83 -0.52 18.76
N TRP A 83 -2.95 -1.04 18.27
CA TRP A 83 -3.07 -1.56 16.90
C TRP A 83 -2.80 -0.46 15.87
N ASN A 84 -3.41 0.71 16.04
CA ASN A 84 -3.22 1.86 15.15
C ASN A 84 -1.75 2.30 15.10
N LYS A 85 -0.99 2.18 16.21
CA LYS A 85 0.44 2.51 16.24
C LYS A 85 1.33 1.47 15.56
N GLN A 86 0.91 0.21 15.56
CA GLN A 86 1.59 -0.84 14.80
C GLN A 86 1.35 -0.70 13.30
N VAL A 87 0.11 -0.36 12.91
CA VAL A 87 -0.24 -0.10 11.51
C VAL A 87 0.41 1.18 10.99
N GLU A 88 0.45 2.25 11.79
CA GLU A 88 1.17 3.49 11.43
C GLU A 88 2.67 3.22 11.15
N PHE A 89 3.28 2.29 11.90
CA PHE A 89 4.65 1.88 11.65
C PHE A 89 4.78 1.11 10.33
N LEU A 90 3.87 0.16 10.06
CA LEU A 90 3.84 -0.58 8.79
C LEU A 90 3.67 0.36 7.59
N GLU A 91 2.79 1.36 7.68
CA GLU A 91 2.57 2.35 6.63
C GLU A 91 3.84 3.13 6.32
N LYS A 92 4.54 3.60 7.35
CA LYS A 92 5.84 4.29 7.21
C LYS A 92 6.89 3.40 6.57
N TYR A 93 6.92 2.11 6.93
CA TYR A 93 7.80 1.14 6.30
C TYR A 93 7.48 0.95 4.82
N ILE A 94 6.20 0.85 4.45
CA ILE A 94 5.76 0.70 3.05
C ILE A 94 6.09 1.95 2.24
N VAL A 95 5.86 3.15 2.77
CA VAL A 95 6.25 4.41 2.09
C VAL A 95 7.76 4.43 1.81
N LYS A 96 8.57 4.01 2.77
CA LYS A 96 10.03 4.04 2.63
C LYS A 96 10.57 2.96 1.68
N ASN A 97 9.99 1.76 1.69
CA ASN A 97 10.60 0.58 1.07
C ASN A 97 9.79 -0.02 -0.08
N GLY A 98 8.49 0.29 -0.19
CA GLY A 98 7.57 -0.35 -1.11
C GLY A 98 6.75 -1.47 -0.46
N ILE A 99 5.60 -1.82 -1.09
CA ILE A 99 4.71 -2.90 -0.66
C ILE A 99 5.40 -4.27 -0.76
N ASP A 100 6.22 -4.47 -1.80
CA ASP A 100 6.91 -5.73 -2.12
C ASP A 100 7.98 -6.11 -1.09
N LYS A 101 8.43 -5.14 -0.28
CA LYS A 101 9.43 -5.36 0.79
C LYS A 101 8.85 -5.83 2.12
N VAL A 102 7.53 -6.01 2.20
CA VAL A 102 6.88 -6.59 3.38
C VAL A 102 6.74 -8.10 3.17
N GLU A 103 7.53 -8.86 3.91
CA GLU A 103 7.48 -10.32 3.95
C GLU A 103 6.61 -10.82 5.11
N LEU A 104 5.85 -11.87 4.85
CA LEU A 104 4.97 -12.51 5.82
C LEU A 104 5.43 -13.95 6.06
N THR A 105 5.22 -14.42 7.28
CA THR A 105 5.21 -15.84 7.62
C THR A 105 3.98 -16.52 7.00
N ASP A 106 3.98 -17.85 6.92
CA ASP A 106 2.82 -18.64 6.45
C ASP A 106 1.55 -18.39 7.28
N GLN A 107 1.71 -17.93 8.52
CA GLN A 107 0.63 -17.57 9.43
C GLN A 107 0.16 -16.12 9.29
N GLY A 108 0.76 -15.33 8.39
CA GLY A 108 0.34 -13.96 8.08
C GLY A 108 0.92 -12.86 8.97
N TYR A 109 1.92 -13.18 9.80
CA TYR A 109 2.65 -12.19 10.60
C TYR A 109 3.88 -11.66 9.85
N PRO A 110 4.33 -10.43 10.12
CA PRO A 110 5.57 -9.91 9.56
C PRO A 110 6.76 -10.85 9.81
N LYS A 111 7.59 -11.02 8.78
CA LYS A 111 8.81 -11.82 8.84
C LYS A 111 10.07 -10.95 8.90
N ASN A 112 10.05 -9.75 8.31
CA ASN A 112 11.19 -8.83 8.35
C ASN A 112 11.41 -8.31 9.77
N ASP A 113 12.65 -8.38 10.26
CA ASP A 113 13.03 -7.84 11.58
C ASP A 113 12.71 -6.34 11.69
N ASP A 114 12.95 -5.57 10.62
CA ASP A 114 12.64 -4.13 10.57
C ASP A 114 11.14 -3.85 10.75
N VAL A 115 10.28 -4.69 10.18
CA VAL A 115 8.81 -4.56 10.35
C VAL A 115 8.42 -5.01 11.76
N LEU A 116 9.00 -6.11 12.25
CA LEU A 116 8.75 -6.66 13.58
C LEU A 116 9.11 -5.69 14.72
N ALA A 117 10.09 -4.80 14.51
CA ALA A 117 10.44 -3.75 15.47
C ALA A 117 9.25 -2.82 15.82
N GLY A 118 8.26 -2.71 14.93
CA GLY A 118 7.11 -1.84 15.14
C GLY A 118 5.74 -2.46 14.90
N CYS A 119 5.64 -3.61 14.24
CA CYS A 119 4.40 -4.27 13.90
C CYS A 119 4.50 -5.78 14.12
N THR A 120 3.66 -6.33 15.00
CA THR A 120 3.64 -7.76 15.37
C THR A 120 2.26 -8.40 15.20
N ILE A 121 1.29 -7.65 14.67
CA ILE A 121 -0.05 -8.15 14.37
C ILE A 121 -0.03 -8.99 13.09
N ASN A 122 -1.08 -9.78 12.87
CA ASN A 122 -1.30 -10.37 11.56
C ASN A 122 -1.61 -9.24 10.56
N ILE A 123 -0.99 -9.28 9.38
CA ILE A 123 -1.06 -8.25 8.35
C ILE A 123 -1.54 -8.79 7.00
N THR A 124 -2.04 -10.03 6.92
CA THR A 124 -2.47 -10.64 5.66
C THR A 124 -3.52 -9.79 4.94
N ASN A 125 -4.61 -9.44 5.63
CA ASN A 125 -5.69 -8.67 5.02
C ASN A 125 -5.25 -7.23 4.70
N LEU A 126 -4.43 -6.62 5.56
CA LEU A 126 -3.85 -5.29 5.33
C LEU A 126 -2.99 -5.27 4.06
N MET A 127 -2.15 -6.28 3.87
CA MET A 127 -1.29 -6.39 2.69
C MET A 127 -2.05 -6.78 1.42
N GLN A 128 -3.15 -7.53 1.54
CA GLN A 128 -4.05 -7.78 0.42
C GLN A 128 -4.71 -6.47 -0.04
N ALA A 129 -5.30 -5.70 0.90
CA ALA A 129 -5.89 -4.40 0.58
C ALA A 129 -4.85 -3.44 -0.03
N ALA A 130 -3.63 -3.40 0.50
CA ALA A 130 -2.54 -2.57 -0.03
C ALA A 130 -2.23 -2.89 -1.50
N LYS A 131 -2.08 -4.18 -1.84
CA LYS A 131 -1.81 -4.65 -3.21
C LYS A 131 -2.96 -4.35 -4.16
N ASP A 132 -4.19 -4.56 -3.71
CA ASP A 132 -5.39 -4.27 -4.51
C ASP A 132 -5.54 -2.77 -4.77
N ALA A 133 -5.26 -1.93 -3.78
CA ALA A 133 -5.27 -0.48 -3.92
C ALA A 133 -4.14 0.01 -4.84
N GLU A 134 -2.95 -0.58 -4.77
CA GLU A 134 -1.84 -0.28 -5.68
C GLU A 134 -2.20 -0.63 -7.12
N ALA A 135 -2.77 -1.82 -7.34
CA ALA A 135 -3.25 -2.23 -8.64
C ALA A 135 -4.36 -1.30 -9.15
N ALA A 136 -5.25 -0.81 -8.27
CA ALA A 136 -6.26 0.17 -8.63
C ALA A 136 -5.66 1.54 -9.01
N ALA A 137 -4.59 1.98 -8.35
CA ALA A 137 -3.91 3.24 -8.65
C ALA A 137 -3.20 3.22 -10.02
N LYS A 138 -2.74 2.04 -10.47
CA LYS A 138 -1.96 1.88 -11.71
C LYS A 138 -2.82 1.60 -12.96
N LYS A 139 -4.13 1.40 -12.80
CA LYS A 139 -5.09 1.31 -13.91
C LYS A 139 -5.26 2.67 -14.61
#